data_AF-A0A9P6XUR4-F1
#
_entry.id   AF-A0A9P6XUR4-F1
#
_cell.length_a   1.000
_cell.length_b   1.000
_cell.length_c   1.000
_cell.angle_alpha   90.00
_cell.angle_beta   90.00
_cell.angle_gamma   90.00
#
_symmetry.space_group_name_H-M   'P 1'
#
loop_
_entity.id
_entity.type
_entity.pdbx_description
1 polymer ?
#
loop_
_entity_poly.entity_id
_entity_poly.type
_entity_poly.pdbx_seq_one_letter_code
_entity_poly.pdbx_strand_id
1 'polypeptide(L)'
;MRIKVPQGKMNKIIQRSRQAMKTTTIRSCRWIASLIGKMTSVIPAIGEALLHVRHLQRDLTKSLRMNGYKNWEVPCVLSTHSLQDLQWWEKWSTVKNGLPIHVTPPEILMPKLTIHVDASNTGWGVKSNVMETSGFWTEEEKKTSINTTKQH
;
A
#
# COMPACT_ATOMS: atom_id res chain seq x y z
N MET A 1 13.29 -1.01 19.81
CA MET A 1 12.14 -1.93 19.89
C MET A 1 11.79 -2.42 18.48
N ARG A 2 11.27 -3.64 18.27
CA ARG A 2 10.83 -4.13 16.94
C ARG A 2 9.41 -4.68 17.02
N ILE A 3 8.55 -4.37 16.03
CA ILE A 3 7.24 -5.00 15.89
C ILE A 3 7.42 -6.28 15.09
N LYS A 4 6.99 -7.42 15.65
CA LYS A 4 7.02 -8.71 14.98
C LYS A 4 5.64 -9.35 14.99
N VAL A 5 5.31 -10.00 13.89
CA VAL A 5 4.13 -10.87 13.77
C VAL A 5 4.41 -12.18 14.50
N PRO A 6 3.47 -12.72 15.31
CA PRO A 6 3.60 -14.06 15.88
C PRO A 6 3.70 -15.13 14.78
N GLN A 7 4.57 -16.12 14.97
CA GLN A 7 4.83 -17.15 13.95
C GLN A 7 3.56 -17.90 13.53
N GLY A 8 2.65 -18.20 14.47
CA GLY A 8 1.38 -18.84 14.15
C GLY A 8 0.49 -18.01 13.20
N LYS A 9 0.52 -16.68 13.30
CA LYS A 9 -0.20 -15.79 12.37
C LYS A 9 0.49 -15.78 11.00
N MET A 10 1.83 -15.80 10.95
CA MET A 10 2.59 -15.87 9.70
C MET A 10 2.34 -17.17 8.94
N ASN A 11 2.37 -18.31 9.64
CA ASN A 11 2.12 -19.62 9.05
C ASN A 11 0.74 -19.70 8.39
N LYS A 12 -0.29 -19.07 8.99
CA LYS A 12 -1.63 -18.99 8.39
C LYS A 12 -1.65 -18.18 7.09
N ILE A 13 -0.87 -17.11 7.00
CA ILE A 13 -0.73 -16.32 5.77
C ILE A 13 -0.05 -17.17 4.70
N ILE A 14 1.09 -17.79 5.01
CA ILE A 14 1.84 -18.66 4.08
C ILE A 14 0.97 -19.81 3.58
N GLN A 15 0.25 -20.49 4.47
CA GLN A 15 -0.66 -21.58 4.10
C GLN A 15 -1.78 -21.10 3.17
N ARG A 16 -2.38 -19.93 3.43
CA ARG A 16 -3.40 -19.35 2.55
C ARG A 16 -2.79 -18.93 1.22
N SER A 17 -1.58 -18.37 1.19
CA SER A 17 -0.90 -18.04 -0.07
C SER A 17 -0.70 -19.27 -0.94
N ARG A 18 -0.23 -20.38 -0.36
CA ARG A 18 -0.14 -21.68 -1.05
C ARG A 18 -1.48 -22.16 -1.59
N GLN A 19 -2.55 -22.04 -0.78
CA GLN A 19 -3.90 -22.43 -1.20
C GLN A 19 -4.46 -21.58 -2.34
N ALA A 20 -4.03 -20.31 -2.46
CA ALA A 20 -4.42 -19.40 -3.52
C ALA A 20 -3.65 -19.67 -4.83
N MET A 21 -2.41 -20.16 -4.75
CA MET A 21 -1.59 -20.52 -5.92
C MET A 21 -1.95 -21.88 -6.54
N LYS A 22 -2.75 -22.71 -5.87
CA LYS A 22 -3.17 -24.01 -6.43
C LYS A 22 -4.08 -23.81 -7.65
N THR A 23 -3.59 -24.23 -8.82
CA THR A 23 -4.31 -24.12 -10.10
C THR A 23 -5.58 -24.98 -10.15
N THR A 24 -5.69 -26.01 -9.33
CA THR A 24 -6.85 -26.91 -9.26
C THR A 24 -8.10 -26.29 -8.63
N THR A 25 -8.01 -25.11 -8.00
CA THR A 25 -9.18 -24.48 -7.35
C THR A 25 -9.11 -22.96 -7.42
N ILE A 26 -10.03 -22.37 -8.19
CA ILE A 26 -10.24 -20.93 -8.21
C ILE A 26 -10.97 -20.51 -6.93
N ARG A 27 -10.49 -19.45 -6.27
CA ARG A 27 -11.06 -18.94 -5.01
C ARG A 27 -12.09 -17.84 -5.30
N SER A 28 -13.10 -17.72 -4.45
CA SER A 28 -14.06 -16.62 -4.56
C SER A 28 -13.43 -15.28 -4.17
N CYS A 29 -14.05 -14.18 -4.62
CA CYS A 29 -13.66 -12.82 -4.22
C CYS A 29 -13.67 -12.65 -2.70
N ARG A 30 -14.66 -13.21 -1.99
CA ARG A 30 -14.69 -13.21 -0.51
C ARG A 30 -13.46 -13.87 0.10
N TRP A 31 -13.08 -15.02 -0.45
CA TRP A 31 -11.93 -15.77 0.06
C TRP A 31 -10.63 -14.99 -0.15
N ILE A 32 -10.43 -14.40 -1.34
CA ILE A 32 -9.25 -13.58 -1.65
C ILE A 32 -9.22 -12.31 -0.79
N ALA A 33 -10.35 -11.65 -0.59
CA ALA A 33 -10.46 -10.50 0.31
C ALA A 33 -10.07 -10.86 1.76
N SER A 34 -10.45 -12.04 2.23
CA SER A 34 -10.03 -12.55 3.55
C SER A 34 -8.51 -12.74 3.64
N LEU A 35 -7.88 -13.26 2.57
CA LEU A 35 -6.42 -13.38 2.50
C LEU A 35 -5.75 -12.00 2.53
N ILE A 36 -6.23 -11.06 1.71
CA ILE A 36 -5.76 -9.66 1.70
C ILE A 36 -5.86 -9.06 3.10
N GLY A 37 -6.99 -9.23 3.80
CA GLY A 37 -7.17 -8.72 5.16
C GLY A 37 -6.16 -9.30 6.16
N LYS A 38 -5.79 -10.59 6.02
CA LYS A 38 -4.73 -11.20 6.85
C LYS A 38 -3.37 -10.58 6.55
N MET A 39 -3.05 -10.37 5.27
CA MET A 39 -1.79 -9.75 4.82
C MET A 39 -1.70 -8.27 5.24
N THR A 40 -2.78 -7.50 5.14
CA THR A 40 -2.79 -6.09 5.55
C THR A 40 -2.64 -5.94 7.07
N SER A 41 -3.17 -6.89 7.85
CA SER A 41 -3.04 -6.90 9.31
C SER A 41 -1.59 -7.09 9.83
N VAL A 42 -0.62 -7.35 8.94
CA VAL A 42 0.80 -7.50 9.30
C VAL A 42 1.70 -6.39 8.73
N ILE A 43 1.12 -5.41 8.04
CA ILE A 43 1.86 -4.24 7.51
C ILE A 43 2.74 -3.55 8.56
N PRO A 44 2.29 -3.32 9.81
CA PRO A 44 3.14 -2.66 10.81
C PRO A 44 4.46 -3.39 11.13
N ALA A 45 4.55 -4.67 10.80
CA ALA A 45 5.70 -5.52 11.08
C ALA A 45 6.53 -5.89 9.84
N ILE A 46 6.02 -5.61 8.63
CA ILE A 46 6.63 -5.99 7.35
C ILE A 46 6.50 -4.83 6.37
N GLY A 47 7.60 -4.09 6.15
CA GLY A 47 7.57 -2.86 5.33
C GLY A 47 7.13 -3.09 3.87
N GLU A 48 7.47 -4.24 3.30
CA GLU A 48 7.13 -4.59 1.91
C GLU A 48 5.72 -5.20 1.76
N ALA A 49 5.00 -5.45 2.85
CA ALA A 49 3.70 -6.14 2.79
C ALA A 49 2.68 -5.40 1.93
N LEU A 50 2.65 -4.07 1.98
CA LEU A 50 1.74 -3.28 1.16
C LEU A 50 2.01 -3.47 -0.34
N LEU A 51 3.27 -3.55 -0.74
CA LEU A 51 3.65 -3.73 -2.14
C LEU A 51 3.09 -5.05 -2.68
N HIS A 52 3.28 -6.12 -1.91
CA HIS A 52 2.89 -7.49 -2.29
C HIS A 52 1.41 -7.84 -2.02
N VAL A 53 0.57 -6.83 -1.84
CA VAL A 53 -0.89 -6.98 -1.74
C VAL A 53 -1.60 -6.23 -2.88
N ARG A 54 -0.91 -5.32 -3.57
CA ARG A 54 -1.51 -4.44 -4.59
C ARG A 54 -2.06 -5.20 -5.78
N HIS A 55 -1.36 -6.22 -6.29
CA HIS A 55 -1.87 -6.97 -7.44
C HIS A 55 -3.11 -7.78 -7.05
N LEU A 56 -3.13 -8.37 -5.85
CA LEU A 56 -4.31 -9.08 -5.35
C LEU A 56 -5.53 -8.15 -5.19
N GLN A 57 -5.31 -6.93 -4.69
CA GLN A 57 -6.37 -5.92 -4.58
C GLN A 57 -6.91 -5.49 -5.95
N ARG A 58 -6.03 -5.34 -6.95
CA ARG A 58 -6.41 -5.01 -8.32
C ARG A 58 -7.23 -6.12 -8.96
N ASP A 59 -6.80 -7.38 -8.82
CA ASP A 59 -7.52 -8.54 -9.35
C ASP A 59 -8.88 -8.70 -8.67
N LEU A 60 -8.94 -8.57 -7.34
CA LEU A 60 -10.20 -8.57 -6.59
C LEU A 60 -11.16 -7.49 -7.08
N THR A 61 -10.67 -6.26 -7.21
CA THR A 61 -11.49 -5.13 -7.69
C THR A 61 -11.99 -5.35 -9.11
N LYS A 62 -11.13 -5.88 -9.99
CA LYS A 62 -11.48 -6.23 -11.36
C LYS A 62 -12.57 -7.30 -11.39
N SER A 63 -12.41 -8.40 -10.65
CA SER A 63 -13.39 -9.48 -10.57
C SER A 63 -14.73 -9.00 -10.03
N LEU A 64 -14.75 -8.18 -8.97
CA LEU A 64 -15.99 -7.61 -8.44
C LEU A 64 -16.67 -6.67 -9.43
N ARG A 65 -15.91 -5.81 -10.11
CA ARG A 65 -16.45 -4.87 -11.11
C ARG A 65 -17.11 -5.60 -12.28
N MET A 66 -16.48 -6.64 -12.81
CA MET A 66 -17.04 -7.43 -13.91
C MET A 66 -18.33 -8.17 -13.53
N ASN A 67 -18.59 -8.34 -12.23
CA ASN A 67 -19.77 -9.03 -11.69
C ASN A 67 -20.73 -8.09 -10.93
N GLY A 68 -20.69 -6.79 -11.23
CA GLY A 68 -21.65 -5.81 -10.69
C GLY A 68 -21.49 -5.51 -9.18
N TYR A 69 -20.31 -5.75 -8.60
CA TYR A 69 -19.89 -5.45 -7.23
C TYR A 69 -20.64 -6.11 -6.06
N LYS A 70 -21.83 -6.67 -6.29
CA LYS A 70 -22.69 -7.21 -5.22
C LYS A 70 -22.40 -8.67 -4.87
N ASN A 71 -21.92 -9.46 -5.83
CA ASN A 71 -21.68 -10.89 -5.61
C ASN A 71 -20.21 -11.17 -5.24
N TRP A 72 -19.97 -11.51 -3.98
CA TRP A 72 -18.65 -11.84 -3.47
C TRP A 72 -18.27 -13.32 -3.61
N GLU A 73 -19.21 -14.18 -4.01
CA GLU A 73 -18.96 -15.60 -4.26
C GLU A 73 -18.41 -15.86 -5.66
N VAL A 74 -18.36 -14.83 -6.52
CA VAL A 74 -17.81 -14.97 -7.87
C VAL A 74 -16.32 -15.34 -7.84
N PRO A 75 -15.85 -16.14 -8.81
CA PRO A 75 -14.45 -16.50 -8.92
C PRO A 75 -13.54 -15.28 -9.07
N CYS A 76 -12.45 -15.25 -8.31
CA CYS A 76 -11.39 -14.24 -8.41
C CYS A 76 -10.20 -14.86 -9.14
N VAL A 77 -10.03 -14.50 -10.41
CA VAL A 77 -8.92 -14.98 -11.24
C VAL A 77 -7.68 -14.15 -10.92
N LEU A 78 -6.63 -14.82 -10.45
CA LEU A 78 -5.36 -14.17 -10.11
C LEU A 78 -4.47 -14.04 -11.35
N SER A 79 -3.93 -12.85 -11.55
CA SER A 79 -2.91 -12.57 -12.56
C SER A 79 -1.55 -13.15 -12.19
N THR A 80 -0.65 -13.23 -13.18
CA THR A 80 0.75 -13.64 -12.96
C THR A 80 1.44 -12.77 -11.90
N HIS A 81 1.15 -11.47 -11.85
CA HIS A 81 1.70 -10.57 -10.83
C HIS A 81 1.18 -10.90 -9.42
N SER A 82 -0.11 -11.23 -9.29
CA SER A 82 -0.66 -11.72 -8.01
C SER A 82 -0.03 -13.03 -7.57
N LEU A 83 0.28 -13.93 -8.51
CA LEU A 83 0.99 -15.17 -8.18
C LEU A 83 2.43 -14.90 -7.72
N GLN A 84 3.14 -13.96 -8.34
CA GLN A 84 4.46 -13.52 -7.91
C GLN A 84 4.43 -12.91 -6.49
N ASP A 85 3.42 -12.08 -6.20
CA ASP A 85 3.19 -11.55 -4.85
C ASP A 85 2.95 -12.68 -3.83
N LEU A 86 2.12 -13.66 -4.17
CA LEU A 86 1.86 -14.82 -3.31
C LEU A 86 3.12 -15.68 -3.07
N GLN A 87 3.97 -15.86 -4.08
CA GLN A 87 5.26 -16.53 -3.96
C GLN A 87 6.20 -15.74 -3.05
N TRP A 88 6.19 -14.41 -3.14
CA TRP A 88 6.96 -13.56 -2.24
C TRP A 88 6.49 -13.74 -0.78
N TRP A 89 5.18 -13.78 -0.54
CA TRP A 89 4.63 -14.05 0.79
C TRP A 89 5.05 -15.40 1.34
N GLU A 90 5.14 -16.43 0.51
CA GLU A 90 5.63 -17.74 0.94
C GLU A 90 7.12 -17.71 1.29
N LYS A 91 7.95 -17.10 0.42
CA LYS A 91 9.41 -17.19 0.51
C LYS A 91 10.01 -16.22 1.54
N TRP A 92 9.50 -14.99 1.61
CA TRP A 92 10.19 -13.88 2.26
C TRP A 92 9.50 -13.35 3.52
N SER A 93 8.21 -13.60 3.71
CA SER A 93 7.43 -13.00 4.80
C SER A 93 8.00 -13.28 6.20
N THR A 94 8.52 -14.49 6.44
CA THR A 94 9.18 -14.86 7.71
C THR A 94 10.49 -14.10 7.91
N VAL A 95 11.30 -13.97 6.86
CA VAL A 95 12.61 -13.29 6.91
C VAL A 95 12.43 -11.78 7.09
N LYS A 96 11.41 -11.21 6.44
CA LYS A 96 11.07 -9.77 6.48
C LYS A 96 10.23 -9.39 7.71
N ASN A 97 9.91 -10.35 8.58
CA ASN A 97 9.15 -10.11 9.80
C ASN A 97 10.02 -9.44 10.88
N GLY A 98 9.75 -8.17 11.15
CA GLY A 98 10.44 -7.43 12.19
C GLY A 98 10.82 -6.04 11.72
N LEU A 99 9.88 -5.11 11.85
CA LEU A 99 10.14 -3.71 11.56
C LEU A 99 10.71 -3.02 12.80
N PRO A 100 11.87 -2.33 12.70
CA PRO A 100 12.35 -1.50 13.80
C PRO A 100 11.39 -0.35 14.04
N ILE A 101 11.02 -0.17 15.31
CA ILE A 101 10.37 1.05 15.76
C ILE A 101 11.50 2.03 16.04
N HIS A 102 11.59 3.07 15.22
CA HIS A 102 12.36 4.24 15.55
C HIS A 102 11.66 4.94 16.71
N VAL A 103 12.14 4.69 17.92
CA VAL A 103 11.79 5.50 19.08
C VAL A 103 12.70 6.71 19.01
N THR A 104 12.30 7.71 18.25
CA THR A 104 13.00 8.99 18.21
C THR A 104 12.74 9.69 19.55
N PRO A 105 13.77 10.00 20.35
CA PRO A 105 13.58 10.77 21.58
C PRO A 105 12.83 12.08 21.27
N PRO A 106 11.93 12.55 22.17
CA PRO A 106 11.20 13.82 21.99
C PRO A 106 12.13 15.01 21.71
N GLU A 107 13.35 14.97 22.24
CA GLU A 107 14.39 15.99 22.06
C GLU A 107 14.89 16.08 20.60
N ILE A 108 14.80 14.99 19.82
CA ILE A 108 15.15 14.95 18.38
C ILE A 108 13.94 15.32 17.50
N LEU A 109 12.73 15.33 18.07
CA LEU A 109 11.47 15.62 17.38
C LEU A 109 11.15 17.12 17.26
N MET A 110 11.97 18.01 17.82
CA MET A 110 11.83 19.45 17.58
C MET A 110 12.57 19.82 16.28
N PRO A 111 11.87 19.97 15.15
CA PRO A 111 12.52 20.49 13.96
C PRO A 111 13.05 21.88 14.26
N LYS A 112 14.32 22.14 13.94
CA LYS A 112 14.90 23.49 14.01
C LYS A 112 14.11 24.50 13.16
N LEU A 113 13.45 24.00 12.11
CA LEU A 113 12.61 24.76 11.19
C LEU A 113 11.49 23.87 10.64
N THR A 114 10.25 24.32 10.72
CA THR A 114 9.10 23.67 10.07
C THR A 114 8.66 24.52 8.88
N ILE A 115 8.65 23.92 7.69
CA ILE A 115 8.20 24.56 6.46
C ILE A 115 6.90 23.89 6.02
N HIS A 116 5.82 24.66 5.99
CA HIS A 116 4.55 24.28 5.38
C HIS A 116 4.54 24.79 3.94
N VAL A 117 4.21 23.91 3.00
CA VAL A 117 4.05 24.29 1.59
C VAL A 117 2.67 23.86 1.13
N ASP A 118 2.02 24.71 0.33
CA ASP A 118 0.77 24.38 -0.35
C ASP A 118 0.84 24.85 -1.80
N ALA A 119 0.20 24.12 -2.70
CA ALA A 119 0.21 24.38 -4.12
C ALA A 119 -1.19 24.19 -4.71
N SER A 120 -1.70 25.25 -5.33
CA SER A 120 -2.96 25.26 -6.07
C SER A 120 -2.73 25.22 -7.58
N ASN A 121 -3.81 25.25 -8.36
CA ASN A 121 -3.72 25.38 -9.82
C ASN A 121 -3.24 26.76 -10.28
N THR A 122 -3.24 27.76 -9.38
CA THR A 122 -2.92 29.16 -9.72
C THR A 122 -1.56 29.60 -9.20
N GLY A 123 -1.08 28.98 -8.13
CA GLY A 123 0.18 29.36 -7.50
C GLY A 123 0.57 28.45 -6.36
N TRP A 124 1.63 28.83 -5.66
CA TRP A 124 2.23 28.14 -4.53
C TRP A 124 2.41 29.09 -3.35
N GLY A 125 2.43 28.52 -2.16
CA GLY A 125 2.69 29.21 -0.91
C GLY A 125 3.62 28.40 -0.03
N VAL A 126 4.51 29.09 0.66
CA VAL A 126 5.41 28.55 1.68
C VAL A 126 5.25 29.38 2.94
N LYS A 127 5.04 28.71 4.07
CA LYS A 127 4.95 29.32 5.38
C LYS A 127 5.83 28.57 6.38
N SER A 128 6.69 29.30 7.04
CA SER A 128 7.54 28.82 8.13
C SER A 128 7.67 29.90 9.20
N ASN A 129 8.27 29.57 10.33
CA ASN A 129 8.56 30.54 11.40
C ASN A 129 9.60 31.61 11.01
N VAL A 130 10.35 31.43 9.92
CA VAL A 130 11.39 32.39 9.47
C VAL A 130 11.08 33.05 8.14
N MET A 131 10.13 32.50 7.37
CA MET A 131 9.86 32.92 6.00
C MET A 131 8.43 32.56 5.61
N GLU A 132 7.75 33.55 5.03
CA GLU A 132 6.45 33.41 4.39
C GLU A 132 6.57 34.01 2.99
N THR A 133 6.27 33.21 1.97
CA THR A 133 6.34 33.65 0.57
C THR A 133 5.32 32.89 -0.26
N SER A 134 4.88 33.50 -1.36
CA SER A 134 3.93 32.92 -2.28
C SER A 134 4.16 33.47 -3.68
N GLY A 135 3.81 32.68 -4.69
CA GLY A 135 3.91 33.10 -6.09
C GLY A 135 2.80 32.48 -6.93
N PHE A 136 2.47 33.13 -8.03
CA PHE A 136 1.64 32.54 -9.07
C PHE A 136 2.50 31.70 -10.00
N TRP A 137 1.93 30.62 -10.55
CA TRP A 137 2.59 29.87 -11.61
C TRP A 137 2.63 30.71 -12.88
N THR A 138 3.79 30.76 -13.52
CA THR A 138 3.89 31.19 -14.92
C THR A 138 3.20 30.18 -15.86
N GLU A 139 2.89 30.58 -17.09
CA GLU A 139 2.21 29.70 -18.07
C GLU A 139 3.08 28.48 -18.43
N GLU A 140 4.40 28.61 -18.37
CA GLU A 140 5.35 27.52 -18.52
C GLU A 140 5.33 26.58 -17.30
N GLU A 141 5.33 27.11 -16.07
CA GLU A 141 5.33 26.32 -14.83
C GLU A 141 4.02 25.58 -14.58
N LYS A 142 2.88 26.12 -15.02
CA LYS A 142 1.59 25.41 -14.97
C LYS A 142 1.63 24.06 -15.68
N LYS A 143 2.47 23.90 -16.71
CA LYS A 143 2.59 22.66 -17.51
C LYS A 143 3.32 21.54 -16.76
N THR A 144 4.13 21.86 -15.75
CA THR A 144 4.94 20.88 -14.99
C THR A 144 4.50 20.74 -13.54
N SER A 145 3.56 21.57 -13.08
CA SER A 145 2.95 21.44 -11.75
C SER A 145 2.25 20.08 -11.58
N ILE A 146 2.45 19.45 -10.43
CA ILE A 146 1.98 18.08 -10.10
C ILE A 146 0.45 17.92 -10.28
N ASN A 147 -0.30 19.02 -10.30
CA ASN A 147 -1.76 19.04 -10.48
C ASN A 147 -2.24 19.00 -11.93
N THR A 148 -1.39 19.24 -12.95
CA THR A 148 -1.81 19.18 -14.37
C THR A 148 -1.63 17.81 -15.02
N THR A 149 -0.99 16.83 -14.37
CA THR A 149 -0.83 15.47 -14.93
C THR A 149 -2.09 14.58 -14.79
N LYS A 150 -3.26 15.17 -14.51
CA LYS A 150 -4.57 14.49 -14.53
C LYS A 150 -5.63 15.32 -15.23
N GLN A 151 -5.41 15.69 -16.48
CA GLN A 151 -6.51 16.05 -17.38
C GLN A 151 -6.33 15.36 -18.74
N HIS A 152 -7.18 14.35 -18.93
CA HIS A 152 -7.54 13.59 -20.13
C HIS A 152 -6.54 12.59 -20.72
#